data_AF-A0A7T1I0B7-F1
#
_entry.id   AF-A0A7T1I0B7-F1
#
_cell.length_a   1.000
_cell.length_b   1.000
_cell.length_c   1.000
_cell.angle_alpha   90.00
_cell.angle_beta   90.00
_cell.angle_gamma   90.00
#
_symmetry.space_group_name_H-M   'P 1'
#
loop_
_entity.id
_entity.type
_entity.pdbx_description
1 polymer ?
#
loop_
_entity_poly.entity_id
_entity_poly.type
_entity_poly.pdbx_seq_one_letter_code
_entity_poly.pdbx_strand_id
1 'polypeptide(L)' 'MAALVAAGASRSAVRYRGFVLLPQPDLGWLVRPERSPMTVLPFRTPAISLCDVKALVDWRLDGAPLQPGPRR' A
#
# COMPACT_ATOMS: atom_id res chain seq x y z
N MET A 1 2.64 -12.02 25.12
CA MET A 1 2.90 -11.69 23.70
C MET A 1 1.60 -11.24 23.02
N ALA A 2 1.28 -9.94 23.09
CA ALA A 2 0.38 -9.22 22.17
C ALA A 2 0.27 -7.79 22.73
N ALA A 3 1.07 -6.87 22.20
CA ALA A 3 1.06 -5.47 22.64
C ALA A 3 -0.06 -4.69 21.94
N LEU A 4 -0.92 -4.10 22.79
CA LEU A 4 -1.50 -2.76 22.75
C LEU A 4 -2.56 -2.37 21.70
N VAL A 5 -3.78 -2.23 22.24
CA VAL A 5 -4.83 -1.19 22.08
C VAL A 5 -4.37 0.16 21.49
N ALA A 6 -5.15 0.74 20.56
CA ALA A 6 -5.91 2.01 20.73
C ALA A 6 -6.38 2.67 19.42
N ALA A 7 -7.67 3.05 19.43
CA ALA A 7 -8.26 4.29 18.89
C ALA A 7 -8.44 4.51 17.37
N GLY A 8 -9.72 4.53 16.96
CA GLY A 8 -10.36 5.85 16.85
C GLY A 8 -10.22 6.60 15.52
N ALA A 9 -10.45 5.94 14.39
CA ALA A 9 -11.09 6.52 13.21
C ALA A 9 -11.40 5.34 12.30
N SER A 10 -12.57 5.30 11.70
CA SER A 10 -12.87 4.40 10.58
C SER A 10 -11.99 4.84 9.40
N ARG A 11 -10.69 4.55 9.47
CA ARG A 11 -9.72 4.78 8.42
C ARG A 11 -9.93 3.64 7.44
N SER A 12 -11.07 3.72 6.78
CA SER A 12 -11.69 2.64 6.01
C SER A 12 -10.68 2.12 5.00
N ALA A 13 -10.46 0.82 5.05
CA ALA A 13 -9.64 0.13 4.06
C ALA A 13 -10.15 0.46 2.66
N VAL A 14 -9.24 0.86 1.76
CA VAL A 14 -9.59 1.18 0.37
C VAL A 14 -9.24 -0.02 -0.50
N ARG A 15 -10.19 -0.49 -1.30
CA ARG A 15 -9.93 -1.54 -2.29
C ARG A 15 -9.57 -0.91 -3.62
N TYR A 16 -8.52 -1.41 -4.26
CA TYR A 16 -8.04 -0.90 -5.54
C TYR A 16 -7.32 -1.98 -6.34
N ARG A 17 -7.78 -2.29 -7.56
CA ARG A 17 -7.13 -3.22 -8.50
C ARG A 17 -6.73 -4.58 -7.89
N GLY A 18 -7.56 -5.11 -6.99
CA GLY A 18 -7.30 -6.38 -6.29
C GLY A 18 -6.33 -6.27 -5.10
N PHE A 19 -6.05 -5.05 -4.63
CA PHE A 19 -5.32 -4.77 -3.40
C PHE A 19 -6.21 -4.06 -2.38
N VAL A 20 -5.92 -4.33 -1.10
CA VAL A 20 -6.40 -3.57 0.05
C VAL A 20 -5.31 -2.60 0.50
N LEU A 21 -5.65 -1.32 0.52
CA LEU A 21 -4.82 -0.23 1.01
C LEU A 21 -5.28 0.12 2.43
N LEU A 22 -4.40 -0.09 3.40
CA LEU A 22 -4.66 0.06 4.81
C LEU A 22 -3.90 1.28 5.34
N PRO A 23 -4.57 2.40 5.62
CA PRO A 23 -3.91 3.59 6.13
C PRO A 23 -3.27 3.30 7.50
N GLN A 24 -2.05 3.76 7.68
CA GLN A 24 -1.23 3.53 8.86
C GLN A 24 -1.18 4.79 9.76
N PRO A 25 -0.83 4.66 11.05
CA PRO A 25 -0.74 5.82 11.95
C PRO A 25 0.33 6.83 11.52
N ASP A 26 1.36 6.40 10.81
CA ASP A 26 2.46 7.21 10.25
C ASP A 26 2.08 7.98 8.97
N LEU A 27 0.78 8.08 8.65
CA LEU A 27 0.25 8.67 7.42
C LEU A 27 0.63 7.90 6.14
N GLY A 28 1.30 6.75 6.27
CA GLY A 28 1.59 5.84 5.17
C GLY A 28 0.47 4.83 4.92
N TRP A 29 0.77 3.88 4.05
CA TRP A 29 -0.18 2.84 3.63
C TRP A 29 0.49 1.47 3.62
N LEU A 30 -0.24 0.48 4.13
CA LEU A 30 0.08 -0.93 3.95
C LEU A 30 -0.75 -1.45 2.77
N VAL A 31 -0.08 -1.88 1.71
CA VAL A 31 -0.68 -2.40 0.48
C VAL A 31 -0.59 -3.92 0.50
N ARG A 32 -1.73 -4.61 0.39
CA ARG A 32 -1.80 -6.08 0.41
C ARG A 32 -2.70 -6.59 -0.71
N PRO A 33 -2.33 -7.66 -1.43
CA PRO A 33 -3.23 -8.30 -2.39
C PRO A 33 -4.44 -8.94 -1.67
N GLU A 34 -5.61 -8.88 -2.30
CA GLU A 34 -6.87 -9.47 -1.80
C GLU A 34 -6.91 -11.00 -1.99
N ARG A 35 -6.16 -11.54 -2.96
CA ARG A 35 -6.16 -12.95 -3.33
C ARG A 35 -4.74 -13.47 -3.55
N SER A 36 -4.53 -14.76 -3.28
CA SER A 36 -3.34 -15.54 -3.66
C SER A 36 -3.69 -16.37 -4.91
N PRO A 37 -2.77 -16.59 -5.88
CA PRO A 37 -1.31 -16.46 -5.86
C PRO A 37 -0.82 -15.03 -6.10
N MET A 38 0.25 -14.62 -5.39
CA MET A 38 0.70 -13.23 -5.32
C MET A 38 1.67 -12.85 -6.46
N THR A 39 1.20 -12.06 -7.44
CA THR A 39 2.08 -11.39 -8.42
C THR A 39 2.89 -10.26 -7.79
N VAL A 40 2.38 -9.62 -6.73
CA VAL A 40 3.05 -8.53 -6.01
C VAL A 40 3.00 -8.80 -4.51
N LEU A 41 4.17 -8.80 -3.86
CA LEU A 41 4.27 -8.94 -2.41
C LEU A 41 3.66 -7.73 -1.68
N PRO A 42 3.07 -7.92 -0.48
CA PRO A 42 2.74 -6.83 0.42
C PRO A 42 3.90 -5.85 0.61
N PHE A 43 3.58 -4.56 0.65
CA PHE A 43 4.58 -3.52 0.88
C PHE A 43 4.00 -2.34 1.63
N ARG A 44 4.88 -1.54 2.22
CA ARG A 44 4.52 -0.28 2.88
C ARG A 44 4.98 0.90 2.05
N THR A 45 4.24 1.99 2.14
CA THR A 45 4.61 3.29 1.58
C THR A 45 4.98 4.25 2.70
N PRO A 46 5.85 5.25 2.44
CA PRO A 46 6.00 6.38 3.34
C PRO A 46 4.70 7.21 3.41
N ALA A 47 4.72 8.32 4.16
CA ALA A 47 3.62 9.27 4.22
C ALA A 47 3.36 9.89 2.83
N ILE A 48 2.36 9.35 2.12
CA ILE A 48 1.98 9.76 0.76
C ILE A 48 0.46 9.76 0.62
N SER A 49 -0.03 10.47 -0.40
CA SER A 49 -1.47 10.55 -0.63
C SER A 49 -2.05 9.23 -1.14
N LEU A 50 -3.36 9.05 -1.00
CA LEU A 50 -4.06 7.90 -1.58
C LEU A 50 -3.90 7.82 -3.11
N CYS A 51 -3.78 8.97 -3.78
CA CYS A 51 -3.57 9.02 -5.24
C CYS A 51 -2.21 8.42 -5.61
N ASP A 52 -1.16 8.77 -4.86
CA ASP A 52 0.20 8.28 -5.09
C ASP A 52 0.31 6.77 -4.85
N VAL A 53 -0.38 6.26 -3.82
CA VAL A 53 -0.43 4.81 -3.55
C VAL A 53 -1.09 4.05 -4.71
N LYS A 54 -2.17 4.59 -5.28
CA LYS A 54 -2.84 3.98 -6.43
C LYS A 54 -1.91 3.94 -7.64
N ALA A 55 -1.24 5.05 -7.95
CA ALA A 55 -0.25 5.10 -9.02
C ALA A 55 0.90 4.11 -8.81
N LEU A 56 1.36 3.93 -7.56
CA LEU A 56 2.37 2.94 -7.23
C LEU A 56 1.89 1.50 -7.41
N VAL A 57 0.61 1.22 -7.11
CA VAL A 57 -0.02 -0.09 -7.38
C VAL A 57 -0.11 -0.35 -8.88
N ASP A 58 -0.56 0.65 -9.65
CA ASP A 58 -0.65 0.54 -11.12
C ASP A 58 0.75 0.26 -11.71
N TRP A 59 1.77 1.01 -11.31
CA TRP A 59 3.16 0.78 -11.75
C TRP A 59 3.67 -0.64 -11.44
N ARG A 60 3.31 -1.21 -10.28
CA ARG A 60 3.69 -2.59 -9.92
C ARG A 60 2.91 -3.65 -10.70
N LEU A 61 1.69 -3.35 -11.10
CA LEU A 61 0.83 -4.25 -11.88
C LEU A 61 1.18 -4.26 -13.36
N ASP A 62 1.55 -3.11 -13.93
CA ASP A 62 1.90 -2.97 -15.34
C ASP A 62 3.28 -3.56 -15.69
N GLY A 63 4.03 -4.09 -14.71
CA GLY A 63 5.29 -4.81 -14.94
C GLY A 63 6.33 -3.92 -15.62
N ALA A 64 6.69 -2.80 -14.99
CA ALA A 64 7.65 -1.87 -15.59
C ALA A 64 9.01 -2.55 -15.89
N PRO A 65 9.50 -2.50 -17.15
CA PRO A 65 10.90 -2.76 -17.45
C PRO A 65 11.74 -1.60 -16.91
N LEU A 66 12.71 -1.93 -16.05
CA LEU A 66 13.83 -1.12 -15.58
C LEU A 66 13.50 0.13 -14.75
N GLN A 67 14.09 0.18 -13.55
CA GLN A 67 13.98 1.25 -12.59
C GLN A 67 14.36 2.64 -13.14
N PRO A 68 13.71 3.70 -12.64
CA PRO A 68 14.43 4.88 -12.24
C PRO A 68 14.40 4.95 -10.71
N GLY A 69 15.53 4.63 -10.09
CA GLY A 69 15.79 5.02 -8.71
C GLY A 69 15.69 6.56 -8.56
N PRO A 70 15.62 7.07 -7.32
CA PRO A 70 15.48 8.49 -7.09
C PRO A 70 16.72 9.21 -7.62
N ARG A 71 16.56 10.00 -8.68
CA ARG A 71 17.51 11.08 -8.99
C ARG A 71 17.08 12.32 -8.20
N ARG A 72 17.49 12.36 -6.94
CA ARG A 72 17.94 13.53 -6.15
C ARG A 72 17.73 13.28 -4.66
#